data_AF-A0A0T6BAL0-F1
#
_entry.id   AF-A0A0T6BAL0-F1
#
_cell.length_a   1.000
_cell.length_b   1.000
_cell.length_c   1.000
_cell.angle_alpha   90.00
_cell.angle_beta   90.00
_cell.angle_gamma   90.00
#
_symmetry.space_group_name_H-M   'P 1'
#
loop_
_entity.id
_entity.type
_entity.pdbx_description
1 polymer ?
#
loop_
_entity_poly.entity_id
_entity_poly.type
_entity_poly.pdbx_seq_one_letter_code
_entity_poly.pdbx_strand_id
1 'polypeptide(L)'
;QIVARRHDLKLIVTSATMDSSKFSMFFGNVPTFTIPGRTFPVEILFSKNPVDDYVDAAVKQALQIHLQPPSGDILIFMPGQEDIEVTCEVLAERLAEIDNAPELSILPIYSQLPSDLQAKIFQRSPEGIRKCVVATNIAETSLTVDGIIFVIDSGYCKLKVYNPRIGMDALQIYPISQANANQRSGRAGRTGPGQAFRLYTERQYKDELLITTVPEIQRTNLANTVLLLKSLGVQDLLQFHFMDPPPQDNILNSLYQLWILGALDHTGLLTKLGRQMAEFPLDPPQCQMLIVSSEMGCTAEILIIGKTKYINAVEYSTFLNF
;
A
#
# COMPACT_ATOMS: atom_id res chain seq x y z
N GLN A 1 7.67 19.57 -17.79
CA GLN A 1 7.81 21.04 -17.96
C GLN A 1 8.81 21.68 -17.00
N ILE A 2 8.81 21.36 -15.70
CA ILE A 2 9.75 21.98 -14.73
C ILE A 2 11.23 21.70 -15.09
N VAL A 3 11.59 20.44 -15.32
CA VAL A 3 12.96 20.05 -15.70
C VAL A 3 13.43 20.74 -17.00
N ALA A 4 12.50 21.05 -17.91
CA ALA A 4 12.82 21.78 -19.14
C ALA A 4 13.08 23.27 -18.90
N ARG A 5 12.49 23.87 -17.86
CA ARG A 5 12.67 25.30 -17.50
C ARG A 5 13.82 25.53 -16.53
N ARG A 6 14.13 24.54 -15.68
CA ARG A 6 15.13 24.62 -14.60
C ARG A 6 16.27 23.65 -14.86
N HIS A 7 17.32 24.14 -15.50
CA HIS A 7 18.52 23.36 -15.82
C HIS A 7 19.40 23.03 -14.60
N ASP A 8 19.15 23.69 -13.46
CA ASP A 8 19.80 23.43 -12.18
C ASP A 8 19.23 22.18 -11.47
N LEU A 9 18.03 21.73 -11.86
CA LEU A 9 17.38 20.56 -11.29
C LEU A 9 17.72 19.28 -12.06
N LYS A 10 18.08 18.24 -11.32
CA LYS A 10 18.21 16.86 -11.84
C LYS A 10 17.10 16.00 -11.24
N LEU A 11 16.40 15.25 -12.10
CA LEU A 11 15.36 14.30 -11.70
C LEU A 11 15.92 12.88 -11.80
N ILE A 12 15.88 12.14 -10.69
CA ILE A 12 16.22 10.72 -10.64
C ILE A 12 14.97 9.97 -10.22
N VAL A 13 14.51 9.04 -11.05
CA VAL A 13 13.35 8.18 -10.76
C VAL A 13 13.88 6.80 -10.41
N THR A 14 13.63 6.35 -9.18
CA THR A 14 13.97 5.01 -8.71
C THR A 14 12.72 4.13 -8.75
N SER A 15 12.85 2.91 -9.27
CA SER A 15 11.78 1.92 -9.29
C SER A 15 12.33 0.55 -8.86
N ALA A 16 11.52 -0.19 -8.11
CA ALA A 16 11.81 -1.57 -7.73
C ALA A 16 11.28 -2.59 -8.76
N THR A 17 10.47 -2.15 -9.73
CA THR A 17 9.89 -3.01 -10.76
C THR A 17 10.75 -3.05 -12.02
N MET A 18 10.66 -4.14 -12.77
CA MET A 18 11.44 -4.34 -13.99
C MET A 18 10.99 -3.49 -15.18
N ASP A 19 9.79 -2.87 -15.14
CA ASP A 19 9.29 -2.05 -16.25
C ASP A 19 9.87 -0.62 -16.23
N SER A 20 11.19 -0.53 -16.36
CA SER A 20 11.90 0.74 -16.57
C SER A 20 11.60 1.36 -17.95
N SER A 21 11.07 0.57 -18.87
CA SER A 21 10.80 0.97 -20.25
C SER A 21 9.68 2.01 -20.34
N LYS A 22 8.59 1.80 -19.58
CA LYS A 22 7.47 2.73 -19.51
C LYS A 22 7.89 4.10 -18.99
N PHE A 23 8.70 4.13 -17.92
CA PHE A 23 9.26 5.36 -17.38
C PHE A 23 10.20 6.04 -18.37
N SER A 24 11.09 5.27 -19.01
CA SER A 24 12.01 5.80 -20.01
C SER A 24 11.25 6.48 -21.16
N MET A 25 10.26 5.80 -21.75
CA MET A 25 9.42 6.36 -22.82
C MET A 25 8.68 7.61 -22.36
N PHE A 26 8.05 7.58 -21.18
CA PHE A 26 7.28 8.71 -20.66
C PHE A 26 8.14 9.97 -20.46
N PHE A 27 9.37 9.82 -19.99
CA PHE A 27 10.30 10.94 -19.80
C PHE A 27 11.12 11.30 -21.05
N GLY A 28 10.78 10.75 -22.22
CA GLY A 28 11.43 11.10 -23.50
C GLY A 28 12.64 10.22 -23.83
N ASN A 29 12.52 8.91 -23.63
CA ASN A 29 13.57 7.90 -23.85
C ASN A 29 14.84 8.17 -23.05
N VAL A 30 14.68 8.50 -21.76
CA VAL A 30 15.83 8.74 -20.87
C VAL A 30 16.63 7.46 -20.61
N PRO A 31 17.96 7.56 -20.39
CA PRO A 31 18.78 6.40 -20.07
C PRO A 31 18.28 5.67 -18.83
N THR A 32 18.23 4.34 -18.90
CA THR A 32 17.91 3.48 -17.77
C THR A 32 19.20 2.87 -17.20
N PHE A 33 19.28 2.81 -15.87
CA PHE A 33 20.40 2.16 -15.19
C PHE A 33 19.84 1.06 -14.29
N THR A 34 20.18 -0.19 -14.61
CA THR A 34 19.72 -1.35 -13.86
C THR A 34 20.83 -1.79 -12.91
N ILE A 35 20.55 -1.73 -11.61
CA ILE A 35 21.44 -2.31 -10.60
C ILE A 35 21.16 -3.81 -10.57
N PRO A 36 22.13 -4.69 -10.87
CA PRO A 36 21.92 -6.12 -10.79
C PRO A 36 21.60 -6.50 -9.34
N GLY A 37 20.47 -7.19 -9.16
CA GLY A 37 20.02 -7.65 -7.85
C GLY A 37 21.04 -8.62 -7.24
N ARG A 38 21.31 -8.47 -5.94
CA ARG A 38 22.11 -9.41 -5.14
C ARG A 38 21.22 -10.43 -4.43
N THR A 39 20.14 -10.87 -5.07
CA THR A 39 19.22 -11.84 -4.47
C THR A 39 19.70 -13.25 -4.74
N PHE A 40 19.72 -14.06 -3.70
CA PHE A 40 19.92 -15.50 -3.76
C PHE A 40 18.72 -16.18 -4.43
N PRO A 41 18.88 -17.40 -4.98
CA PRO A 41 17.78 -18.14 -5.58
C PRO A 41 16.67 -18.41 -4.57
N VAL A 42 15.42 -18.26 -5.01
CA VAL A 42 14.22 -18.57 -4.22
C VAL A 42 13.45 -19.68 -4.91
N GLU A 43 13.23 -20.79 -4.21
CA GLU A 43 12.35 -21.87 -4.68
C GLU A 43 10.89 -21.46 -4.49
N ILE A 44 10.08 -21.54 -5.54
CA ILE A 44 8.66 -21.18 -5.50
C ILE A 44 7.82 -22.44 -5.48
N LEU A 45 7.01 -22.59 -4.44
CA LEU A 45 6.08 -23.70 -4.26
C LEU A 45 4.65 -23.18 -4.34
N PHE A 46 3.82 -23.80 -5.18
CA PHE A 46 2.41 -23.47 -5.32
C PHE A 46 1.53 -24.51 -4.62
N SER A 47 0.38 -24.07 -4.12
CA SER A 47 -0.65 -25.01 -3.67
C SER A 47 -1.12 -25.90 -4.83
N LYS A 48 -1.41 -27.17 -4.53
CA LYS A 48 -1.94 -28.12 -5.53
C LYS A 48 -3.39 -27.81 -5.91
N ASN A 49 -4.16 -27.32 -4.94
CA ASN A 49 -5.59 -27.00 -5.10
C ASN A 49 -5.85 -25.55 -4.68
N PRO A 50 -6.93 -24.92 -5.19
CA PRO A 50 -7.41 -23.65 -4.67
C PRO A 50 -7.62 -23.72 -3.15
N VAL A 51 -7.26 -22.65 -2.45
CA VAL A 51 -7.36 -22.54 -1.01
C VAL A 51 -8.51 -21.59 -0.68
N ASP A 52 -9.51 -22.09 0.03
CA ASP A 52 -10.67 -21.28 0.44
C ASP A 52 -10.37 -20.46 1.69
N ASP A 53 -9.72 -21.07 2.70
CA ASP A 53 -9.28 -20.42 3.93
C ASP A 53 -7.77 -20.19 3.92
N TYR A 54 -7.36 -19.00 3.52
CA TYR A 54 -5.94 -18.63 3.45
C TYR A 54 -5.31 -18.43 4.83
N VAL A 55 -6.09 -18.18 5.89
CA VAL A 55 -5.57 -18.02 7.25
C VAL A 55 -5.16 -19.38 7.79
N ASP A 56 -6.07 -20.35 7.78
CA ASP A 56 -5.79 -21.72 8.22
C ASP A 56 -4.66 -22.37 7.40
N ALA A 57 -4.65 -22.18 6.08
CA ALA A 57 -3.58 -22.67 5.22
C ALA A 57 -2.22 -22.03 5.54
N ALA A 58 -2.18 -20.73 5.82
CA ALA A 58 -0.94 -20.06 6.20
C ALA A 58 -0.42 -20.55 7.55
N VAL A 59 -1.29 -20.74 8.53
CA VAL A 59 -0.92 -21.28 9.86
C VAL A 59 -0.36 -22.69 9.72
N LYS A 60 -1.04 -23.58 8.98
CA LYS A 60 -0.56 -24.95 8.73
C LYS A 60 0.81 -24.97 8.06
N GLN A 61 1.00 -24.12 7.05
CA GLN A 61 2.28 -24.01 6.35
C GLN A 61 3.39 -23.45 7.25
N ALA A 62 3.09 -22.46 8.09
CA ALA A 62 4.03 -21.87 9.03
C ALA A 62 4.49 -22.89 10.09
N LEU A 63 3.55 -23.66 10.66
CA LEU A 63 3.85 -24.73 11.61
C LEU A 63 4.68 -25.84 10.96
N GLN A 64 4.34 -26.26 9.75
CA GLN A 64 5.12 -27.26 9.01
C GLN A 64 6.56 -26.80 8.81
N ILE A 65 6.77 -25.54 8.42
CA ILE A 65 8.11 -24.96 8.24
C ILE A 65 8.84 -24.88 9.59
N HIS A 66 8.16 -24.48 10.66
CA HIS A 66 8.75 -24.32 11.99
C HIS A 66 9.24 -25.65 12.60
N LEU A 67 8.48 -26.73 12.37
CA LEU A 67 8.80 -28.08 12.88
C LEU A 67 9.88 -28.80 12.05
N GLN A 68 10.26 -28.29 10.89
CA GLN A 68 11.29 -28.86 10.03
C GLN A 68 12.64 -28.12 10.17
N PRO A 69 13.79 -28.84 10.12
CA PRO A 69 15.08 -28.22 9.81
C PRO A 69 15.07 -27.80 8.33
N PRO A 70 15.45 -26.58 7.92
CA PRO A 70 16.50 -25.72 8.47
C PRO A 70 16.02 -24.46 9.23
N SER A 71 16.97 -23.75 9.84
CA SER A 71 16.75 -22.45 10.48
C SER A 71 16.48 -21.33 9.48
N GLY A 72 15.69 -20.35 9.89
CA GLY A 72 15.35 -19.19 9.09
C GLY A 72 14.01 -18.61 9.50
N ASP A 73 13.88 -17.29 9.41
CA ASP A 73 12.67 -16.59 9.82
C ASP A 73 11.59 -16.68 8.73
N ILE A 74 10.34 -16.63 9.18
CA ILE A 74 9.14 -16.74 8.35
C ILE A 74 8.52 -15.36 8.19
N LEU A 75 8.12 -15.03 6.96
CA LEU A 75 7.31 -13.85 6.64
C LEU A 75 6.01 -14.28 5.98
N ILE A 76 4.88 -14.01 6.63
CA ILE A 76 3.55 -14.32 6.13
C ILE A 76 2.90 -13.04 5.63
N PHE A 77 2.39 -13.04 4.39
CA PHE A 77 1.62 -11.93 3.85
C PHE A 77 0.12 -12.15 4.03
N MET A 78 -0.52 -11.24 4.74
CA MET A 78 -1.98 -11.20 4.98
C MET A 78 -2.59 -9.89 4.48
N PRO A 79 -3.88 -9.88 4.09
CA PRO A 79 -4.47 -8.72 3.42
C PRO A 79 -4.76 -7.53 4.35
N GLY A 80 -5.04 -7.75 5.64
CA GLY A 80 -5.39 -6.69 6.58
C GLY A 80 -5.09 -7.01 8.05
N GLN A 81 -5.37 -6.04 8.93
CA GLN A 81 -5.13 -6.15 10.37
C GLN A 81 -5.89 -7.32 11.00
N GLU A 82 -7.19 -7.44 10.74
CA GLU A 82 -8.03 -8.52 11.28
C GLU A 82 -7.45 -9.89 10.92
N ASP A 83 -7.07 -10.09 9.65
CA ASP A 83 -6.45 -11.34 9.20
C ASP A 83 -5.11 -11.61 9.89
N ILE A 84 -4.31 -10.57 10.12
CA ILE A 84 -3.01 -10.68 10.82
C ILE A 84 -3.21 -11.10 12.26
N GLU A 85 -4.11 -10.45 13.00
CA GLU A 85 -4.35 -10.73 14.41
C GLU A 85 -4.88 -12.15 14.58
N VAL A 86 -5.88 -12.56 13.78
CA VAL A 86 -6.40 -13.93 13.79
C VAL A 86 -5.31 -14.95 13.43
N THR A 87 -4.48 -14.67 12.42
CA THR A 87 -3.36 -15.57 12.07
C THR A 87 -2.39 -15.74 13.23
N CYS A 88 -2.04 -14.65 13.92
CA CYS A 88 -1.13 -14.68 15.07
C CYS A 88 -1.73 -15.48 16.24
N GLU A 89 -3.00 -15.26 16.55
CA GLU A 89 -3.73 -15.97 17.62
C GLU A 89 -3.81 -17.47 17.33
N VAL A 90 -4.32 -17.85 16.15
CA VAL A 90 -4.47 -19.26 15.76
C VAL A 90 -3.11 -19.95 15.66
N LEU A 91 -2.07 -19.27 15.18
CA LEU A 91 -0.71 -19.83 15.15
C LEU A 91 -0.18 -20.10 16.56
N ALA A 92 -0.40 -19.19 17.51
CA ALA A 92 0.02 -19.37 18.89
C ALA A 92 -0.75 -20.50 19.59
N GLU A 93 -2.07 -20.58 19.40
CA GLU A 93 -2.91 -21.65 19.94
C GLU A 93 -2.48 -23.01 19.43
N ARG A 94 -2.33 -23.16 18.10
CA ARG A 94 -1.91 -24.43 17.49
C ARG A 94 -0.50 -24.84 17.87
N LEU A 95 0.40 -23.89 18.08
CA LEU A 95 1.75 -24.19 18.55
C LEU A 95 1.73 -24.73 19.99
N ALA A 96 0.85 -24.20 20.84
CA ALA A 96 0.70 -24.66 22.23
C ALA A 96 0.08 -26.07 22.34
N GLU A 97 -0.67 -26.52 21.32
CA GLU A 97 -1.23 -27.88 21.24
C GLU A 97 -0.16 -28.95 20.91
N ILE A 98 1.04 -28.55 20.45
CA ILE A 98 2.08 -29.48 19.99
C ILE A 98 3.09 -29.74 21.11
N ASP A 99 3.16 -30.98 21.57
CA ASP A 99 4.10 -31.41 22.60
C ASP A 99 5.57 -31.21 22.15
N ASN A 100 6.37 -30.55 23.00
CA ASN A 100 7.79 -30.26 22.79
C ASN A 100 8.10 -29.45 21.51
N ALA A 101 7.17 -28.61 21.05
CA ALA A 101 7.45 -27.69 19.95
C ALA A 101 8.52 -26.65 20.33
N PRO A 102 9.47 -26.32 19.43
CA PRO A 102 10.41 -25.22 19.65
C PRO A 102 9.67 -23.89 19.80
N GLU A 103 10.26 -22.96 20.56
CA GLU A 103 9.69 -21.63 20.75
C GLU A 103 9.68 -20.83 19.43
N LEU A 104 8.58 -20.10 19.17
CA LEU A 104 8.37 -19.27 17.99
C LEU A 104 7.97 -17.85 18.43
N SER A 105 8.72 -16.85 17.98
CA SER A 105 8.38 -15.45 18.20
C SER A 105 7.43 -14.97 17.09
N ILE A 106 6.15 -14.79 17.42
CA ILE A 106 5.11 -14.36 16.47
C ILE A 106 4.93 -12.85 16.59
N LEU A 107 5.12 -12.11 15.50
CA LEU A 107 5.09 -10.64 15.49
C LEU A 107 4.18 -10.10 14.37
N PRO A 108 3.10 -9.36 14.70
CA PRO A 108 2.27 -8.71 13.70
C PRO A 108 2.91 -7.41 13.20
N ILE A 109 2.66 -7.06 11.93
CA ILE A 109 2.99 -5.73 11.41
C ILE A 109 2.00 -5.22 10.37
N TYR A 110 1.41 -4.06 10.66
CA TYR A 110 0.50 -3.32 9.79
C TYR A 110 0.62 -1.83 10.08
N SER A 111 0.06 -1.00 9.19
CA SER A 111 0.31 0.46 9.15
C SER A 111 -0.11 1.22 10.42
N GLN A 112 -1.12 0.72 11.14
CA GLN A 112 -1.65 1.35 12.37
C GLN A 112 -0.91 0.93 13.65
N LEU A 113 0.04 -0.01 13.56
CA LEU A 113 0.75 -0.51 14.72
C LEU A 113 1.64 0.59 15.34
N PRO A 114 1.66 0.77 16.68
CA PRO A 114 2.58 1.70 17.35
C PRO A 114 4.05 1.50 16.96
N SER A 115 4.82 2.59 16.92
CA SER A 115 6.21 2.59 16.42
C SER A 115 7.15 1.71 17.26
N ASP A 116 6.91 1.62 18.57
CA ASP A 116 7.64 0.76 19.49
C ASP A 116 7.41 -0.73 19.21
N LEU A 117 6.19 -1.12 18.83
CA LEU A 117 5.88 -2.48 18.41
C LEU A 117 6.42 -2.78 17.02
N GLN A 118 6.37 -1.82 16.09
CA GLN A 118 7.04 -1.95 14.79
C GLN A 118 8.56 -2.09 14.94
N ALA A 119 9.19 -1.48 15.95
CA ALA A 119 10.62 -1.64 16.16
C ALA A 119 11.03 -3.08 16.53
N LYS A 120 10.12 -3.85 17.18
CA LYS A 120 10.41 -5.22 17.64
C LYS A 120 10.72 -6.19 16.51
N ILE A 121 10.12 -6.03 15.34
CA ILE A 121 10.37 -6.93 14.19
C ILE A 121 11.81 -6.85 13.65
N PHE A 122 12.51 -5.73 13.88
CA PHE A 122 13.91 -5.56 13.49
C PHE A 122 14.89 -6.12 14.51
N GLN A 123 14.42 -6.41 15.73
CA GLN A 123 15.26 -7.01 16.74
C GLN A 123 15.58 -8.45 16.32
N ARG A 124 16.82 -8.85 16.56
CA ARG A 124 17.24 -10.23 16.33
C ARG A 124 16.64 -11.11 17.41
N SER A 125 16.00 -12.20 17.01
CA SER A 125 15.49 -13.19 17.96
C SER A 125 16.65 -13.82 18.75
N PRO A 126 16.42 -14.21 20.02
CA PRO A 126 17.39 -14.96 20.79
C PRO A 126 17.82 -16.25 20.08
N GLU A 127 19.02 -16.75 20.39
CA GLU A 127 19.53 -17.99 19.76
C GLU A 127 18.58 -19.17 20.01
N GLY A 128 18.24 -19.87 18.93
CA GLY A 128 17.32 -21.02 18.97
C GLY A 128 15.84 -20.68 18.78
N ILE A 129 15.45 -19.40 18.84
CA ILE A 129 14.05 -18.98 18.63
C ILE A 129 13.88 -18.47 17.20
N ARG A 130 12.96 -19.09 16.45
CA ARG A 130 12.58 -18.63 15.11
C ARG A 130 11.66 -17.43 15.20
N LYS A 131 11.78 -16.46 14.29
CA LYS A 131 10.81 -15.36 14.16
C LYS A 131 9.80 -15.66 13.06
N CYS A 132 8.53 -15.40 13.33
CA CYS A 132 7.45 -15.43 12.35
C CYS A 132 6.77 -14.06 12.33
N VAL A 133 7.00 -13.30 11.26
CA VAL A 133 6.40 -11.99 11.05
C VAL A 133 5.15 -12.16 10.18
N VAL A 134 4.00 -11.65 10.64
CA VAL A 134 2.75 -11.64 9.87
C VAL A 134 2.46 -10.20 9.47
N ALA A 135 2.49 -9.94 8.16
CA ALA A 135 2.58 -8.59 7.61
C ALA A 135 1.57 -8.30 6.50
N THR A 136 1.18 -7.03 6.37
CA THR A 136 0.55 -6.54 5.13
C THR A 136 1.60 -6.32 4.02
N ASN A 137 1.18 -5.72 2.91
CA ASN A 137 2.07 -5.25 1.84
C ASN A 137 3.13 -4.21 2.30
N ILE A 138 3.12 -3.74 3.55
CA ILE A 138 4.21 -2.92 4.10
C ILE A 138 5.57 -3.62 4.02
N ALA A 139 5.59 -4.95 4.18
CA ALA A 139 6.79 -5.75 4.05
C ALA A 139 7.22 -6.01 2.58
N GLU A 140 6.36 -5.69 1.60
CA GLU A 140 6.61 -5.93 0.18
C GLU A 140 7.63 -4.97 -0.42
N THR A 141 7.64 -3.71 0.02
CA THR A 141 8.54 -2.65 -0.47
C THR A 141 9.29 -1.98 0.66
N SER A 142 8.57 -1.49 1.67
CA SER A 142 9.02 -0.45 2.60
C SER A 142 9.87 -0.95 3.76
N LEU A 143 9.91 -2.27 4.00
CA LEU A 143 10.54 -2.84 5.18
C LEU A 143 11.48 -4.00 4.86
N THR A 144 12.69 -3.98 5.41
CA THR A 144 13.64 -5.09 5.28
C THR A 144 13.79 -5.77 6.64
N VAL A 145 13.16 -6.93 6.80
CA VAL A 145 13.39 -7.80 7.97
C VAL A 145 14.55 -8.72 7.61
N ASP A 146 15.64 -8.63 8.36
CA ASP A 146 16.79 -9.50 8.19
C ASP A 146 16.46 -10.91 8.71
N GLY A 147 17.05 -11.93 8.07
CA GLY A 147 16.89 -13.34 8.48
C GLY A 147 15.71 -14.09 7.86
N ILE A 148 14.85 -13.40 7.08
CA ILE A 148 13.75 -14.05 6.35
C ILE A 148 14.32 -14.98 5.27
N ILE A 149 13.98 -16.27 5.37
CA ILE A 149 14.31 -17.32 4.41
C ILE A 149 13.04 -17.97 3.86
N PHE A 150 11.94 -17.92 4.62
CA PHE A 150 10.66 -18.48 4.24
C PHE A 150 9.61 -17.39 4.06
N VAL A 151 8.94 -17.38 2.92
CA VAL A 151 7.80 -16.50 2.65
C VAL A 151 6.55 -17.35 2.46
N ILE A 152 5.45 -16.97 3.11
CA ILE A 152 4.12 -17.54 2.88
C ILE A 152 3.25 -16.43 2.32
N ASP A 153 2.70 -16.61 1.12
CA ASP A 153 1.91 -15.61 0.41
C ASP A 153 0.48 -16.08 0.23
N SER A 154 -0.46 -15.42 0.93
CA SER A 154 -1.90 -15.65 0.77
C SER A 154 -2.42 -15.28 -0.62
N GLY A 155 -1.69 -14.46 -1.38
CA GLY A 155 -2.12 -14.03 -2.71
C GLY A 155 -3.10 -12.86 -2.72
N TYR A 156 -3.39 -12.25 -1.57
CA TYR A 156 -4.32 -11.14 -1.44
C TYR A 156 -3.68 -9.86 -0.90
N CYS A 157 -4.36 -8.74 -1.15
CA CYS A 157 -4.06 -7.43 -0.58
C CYS A 157 -5.34 -6.60 -0.45
N LYS A 158 -5.36 -5.68 0.51
CA LYS A 158 -6.45 -4.71 0.65
C LYS A 158 -6.12 -3.45 -0.14
N LEU A 159 -6.99 -3.09 -1.08
CA LEU A 159 -6.80 -1.95 -1.99
C LEU A 159 -7.96 -0.97 -1.86
N LYS A 160 -7.64 0.32 -1.97
CA LYS A 160 -8.63 1.39 -2.06
C LYS A 160 -9.20 1.42 -3.49
N VAL A 161 -10.51 1.25 -3.61
CA VAL A 161 -11.23 1.22 -4.89
C VAL A 161 -12.42 2.18 -4.84
N TYR A 162 -12.51 3.03 -5.84
CA TYR A 162 -13.60 3.98 -6.02
C TYR A 162 -14.79 3.33 -6.71
N ASN A 163 -15.97 3.44 -6.09
CA ASN A 163 -17.22 3.08 -6.74
C ASN A 163 -17.90 4.33 -7.31
N PRO A 164 -17.89 4.54 -8.63
CA PRO A 164 -18.45 5.76 -9.23
C PRO A 164 -19.97 5.86 -9.09
N ARG A 165 -20.68 4.75 -8.90
CA ARG A 165 -22.15 4.77 -8.72
C ARG A 165 -22.56 5.29 -7.34
N ILE A 166 -21.75 4.98 -6.32
CA ILE A 166 -21.99 5.38 -4.93
C ILE A 166 -21.23 6.69 -4.62
N GLY A 167 -20.20 7.02 -5.40
CA GLY A 167 -19.40 8.22 -5.24
C GLY A 167 -18.41 8.15 -4.07
N MET A 168 -18.05 6.96 -3.61
CA MET A 168 -17.18 6.76 -2.44
C MET A 168 -16.07 5.75 -2.71
N ASP A 169 -14.95 5.93 -2.01
CA ASP A 169 -13.88 4.95 -1.94
C ASP A 169 -14.22 3.87 -0.90
N ALA A 170 -13.93 2.61 -1.23
CA ALA A 170 -14.04 1.48 -0.32
C ALA A 170 -12.70 0.73 -0.26
N LEU A 171 -12.35 0.21 0.91
CA LEU A 171 -11.26 -0.74 1.07
C LEU A 171 -11.80 -2.15 0.84
N GLN A 172 -11.27 -2.83 -0.16
CA GLN A 172 -11.70 -4.17 -0.55
C GLN A 172 -10.49 -5.08 -0.72
N ILE A 173 -10.69 -6.38 -0.46
CA ILE A 173 -9.67 -7.41 -0.65
C ILE A 173 -9.67 -7.80 -2.13
N TYR A 174 -8.50 -7.76 -2.75
CA TYR A 174 -8.27 -8.18 -4.13
C TYR A 174 -7.08 -9.14 -4.22
N PRO A 175 -7.07 -10.04 -5.22
CA PRO A 175 -5.87 -10.78 -5.59
C PRO A 175 -4.72 -9.83 -5.93
N ILE A 176 -3.50 -10.23 -5.61
CA ILE A 176 -2.30 -9.48 -5.95
C ILE A 176 -1.95 -9.60 -7.44
N SER A 177 -1.07 -8.72 -7.94
CA SER A 177 -0.48 -8.92 -9.26
C SER A 177 0.70 -9.90 -9.25
N GLN A 178 1.06 -10.44 -10.40
CA GLN A 178 2.26 -11.26 -10.57
C GLN A 178 3.53 -10.48 -10.14
N ALA A 179 3.58 -9.18 -10.43
CA ALA A 179 4.66 -8.30 -9.97
C ALA A 179 4.74 -8.24 -8.44
N ASN A 180 3.61 -8.14 -7.74
CA ASN A 180 3.59 -8.17 -6.27
C ASN A 180 4.02 -9.54 -5.74
N ALA A 181 3.48 -10.63 -6.30
CA ALA A 181 3.84 -11.99 -5.91
C ALA A 181 5.35 -12.24 -6.04
N ASN A 182 5.97 -11.73 -7.10
CA ASN A 182 7.40 -11.84 -7.32
C ASN A 182 8.22 -11.00 -6.32
N GLN A 183 7.76 -9.80 -5.97
CA GLN A 183 8.39 -8.99 -4.92
C GLN A 183 8.29 -9.64 -3.54
N ARG A 184 7.13 -10.21 -3.21
CA ARG A 184 6.90 -10.96 -1.97
C ARG A 184 7.83 -12.17 -1.88
N SER A 185 7.87 -13.01 -2.92
CA SER A 185 8.79 -14.17 -2.98
C SER A 185 10.25 -13.73 -2.89
N GLY A 186 10.63 -12.60 -3.50
CA GLY A 186 11.98 -12.06 -3.44
C GLY A 186 12.47 -11.68 -2.04
N ARG A 187 11.57 -11.56 -1.05
CA ARG A 187 11.94 -11.29 0.35
C ARG A 187 12.69 -12.46 1.00
N ALA A 188 12.41 -13.70 0.59
CA ALA A 188 13.15 -14.88 1.03
C ALA A 188 14.60 -14.94 0.52
N GLY A 189 14.89 -14.28 -0.61
CA GLY A 189 16.20 -14.37 -1.28
C GLY A 189 17.22 -13.31 -0.86
N ARG A 190 17.00 -12.59 0.24
CA ARG A 190 17.86 -11.46 0.62
C ARG A 190 19.10 -11.84 1.40
N THR A 191 18.97 -12.80 2.30
CA THR A 191 20.04 -13.18 3.23
C THR A 191 20.77 -14.45 2.75
N GLY A 192 20.06 -15.33 2.05
CA GLY A 192 20.55 -16.60 1.53
C GLY A 192 19.50 -17.25 0.62
N PRO A 193 19.77 -18.47 0.11
CA PRO A 193 18.76 -19.25 -0.61
C PRO A 193 17.51 -19.42 0.25
N GLY A 194 16.34 -19.23 -0.34
CA GLY A 194 15.08 -19.22 0.39
C GLY A 194 13.94 -19.93 -0.34
N GLN A 195 12.79 -20.00 0.31
CA GLN A 195 11.60 -20.65 -0.22
C GLN A 195 10.39 -19.72 -0.10
N ALA A 196 9.53 -19.71 -1.12
CA ALA A 196 8.29 -18.97 -1.13
C ALA A 196 7.12 -19.93 -1.40
N PHE A 197 6.22 -20.03 -0.43
CA PHE A 197 5.00 -20.82 -0.47
C PHE A 197 3.83 -19.94 -0.86
N ARG A 198 3.31 -20.13 -2.07
CA ARG A 198 2.14 -19.42 -2.59
C ARG A 198 0.90 -20.26 -2.30
N LEU A 199 -0.04 -19.72 -1.52
CA LEU A 199 -1.27 -20.39 -1.11
C LEU A 199 -2.34 -20.41 -2.22
N TYR A 200 -1.90 -20.38 -3.47
CA TYR A 200 -2.71 -20.40 -4.67
C TYR A 200 -2.01 -21.27 -5.71
N THR A 201 -2.77 -21.76 -6.67
CA THR A 201 -2.25 -22.67 -7.69
C THR A 201 -1.39 -21.93 -8.72
N GLU A 202 -0.51 -22.66 -9.39
CA GLU A 202 0.28 -22.13 -10.51
C GLU A 202 -0.62 -21.61 -11.65
N ARG A 203 -1.78 -22.26 -11.85
CA ARG A 203 -2.78 -21.84 -12.82
C ARG A 203 -3.35 -20.46 -12.46
N GLN A 204 -3.77 -20.27 -11.21
CA GLN A 204 -4.26 -18.96 -10.74
C GLN A 204 -3.20 -17.87 -10.93
N TYR A 205 -1.93 -18.17 -10.63
CA TYR A 205 -0.83 -17.24 -10.85
C TYR A 205 -0.66 -16.81 -12.31
N LYS A 206 -0.74 -17.76 -13.25
CA LYS A 206 -0.50 -17.51 -14.69
C LYS A 206 -1.71 -16.92 -15.41
N ASP A 207 -2.91 -17.44 -15.11
CA ASP A 207 -4.10 -17.19 -15.91
C ASP A 207 -5.05 -16.16 -15.26
N GLU A 208 -5.04 -16.03 -13.93
CA GLU A 208 -6.00 -15.18 -13.19
C GLU A 208 -5.36 -13.89 -12.65
N LEU A 209 -4.11 -13.94 -12.18
CA LEU A 209 -3.44 -12.75 -11.65
C LEU A 209 -3.00 -11.80 -12.76
N LEU A 210 -3.32 -10.52 -12.59
CA LEU A 210 -2.83 -9.45 -13.46
C LEU A 210 -1.30 -9.38 -13.42
N ILE A 211 -0.67 -9.05 -14.56
CA ILE A 211 0.80 -8.92 -14.64
C ILE A 211 1.30 -7.83 -13.68
N THR A 212 0.63 -6.68 -13.70
CA THR A 212 0.92 -5.51 -12.84
C THR A 212 -0.36 -5.01 -12.19
N THR A 213 -0.24 -4.42 -10.99
CA THR A 213 -1.35 -3.78 -10.30
C THR A 213 -1.88 -2.60 -11.13
N VAL A 214 -3.21 -2.41 -11.12
CA VAL A 214 -3.83 -1.23 -11.70
C VAL A 214 -3.37 0.03 -10.93
N PRO A 215 -2.88 1.07 -11.62
CA PRO A 215 -2.42 2.31 -11.00
C PRO A 215 -3.47 2.98 -10.11
N GLU A 216 -3.02 3.61 -9.02
CA GLU A 216 -3.92 4.24 -8.04
C GLU A 216 -4.83 5.30 -8.66
N ILE A 217 -4.30 6.12 -9.59
CA ILE A 217 -5.06 7.16 -10.27
C ILE A 217 -6.27 6.61 -11.05
N GLN A 218 -6.24 5.36 -11.49
CA GLN A 218 -7.35 4.75 -12.24
C GLN A 218 -8.44 4.17 -11.33
N ARG A 219 -8.22 4.11 -10.01
CA ARG A 219 -9.05 3.34 -9.08
C ARG A 219 -9.42 4.09 -7.80
N THR A 220 -9.11 5.38 -7.67
CA THR A 220 -9.46 6.20 -6.49
C THR A 220 -10.24 7.44 -6.90
N ASN A 221 -10.91 8.09 -5.93
CA ASN A 221 -11.50 9.41 -6.15
C ASN A 221 -10.41 10.44 -6.46
N LEU A 222 -10.60 11.20 -7.54
CA LEU A 222 -9.65 12.19 -8.03
C LEU A 222 -9.93 13.61 -7.54
N ALA A 223 -10.92 13.85 -6.67
CA ALA A 223 -11.31 15.20 -6.25
C ALA A 223 -10.14 16.01 -5.68
N ASN A 224 -9.35 15.41 -4.79
CA ASN A 224 -8.16 16.07 -4.24
C ASN A 224 -7.07 16.28 -5.30
N THR A 225 -6.80 15.27 -6.14
CA THR A 225 -5.83 15.34 -7.24
C THR A 225 -6.19 16.41 -8.26
N VAL A 226 -7.46 16.52 -8.63
CA VAL A 226 -7.99 17.53 -9.56
C VAL A 226 -7.86 18.93 -8.97
N LEU A 227 -8.18 19.09 -7.69
CA LEU A 227 -8.02 20.36 -6.98
C LEU A 227 -6.56 20.83 -7.00
N LEU A 228 -5.63 19.92 -6.71
CA LEU A 228 -4.19 20.18 -6.73
C LEU A 228 -3.68 20.50 -8.15
N LEU A 229 -4.09 19.74 -9.17
CA LEU A 229 -3.69 20.02 -10.56
C LEU A 229 -4.20 21.40 -11.01
N LYS A 230 -5.43 21.74 -10.65
CA LYS A 230 -5.99 23.08 -10.92
C LYS A 230 -5.21 24.16 -10.18
N SER A 231 -4.78 23.94 -8.94
CA SER A 231 -4.02 24.93 -8.16
C SER A 231 -2.61 25.16 -8.73
N LEU A 232 -2.04 24.14 -9.36
CA LEU A 232 -0.81 24.22 -10.14
C LEU A 232 -0.98 24.91 -11.52
N GLY A 233 -2.21 25.30 -11.88
CA GLY A 233 -2.50 26.03 -13.13
C GLY A 233 -2.78 25.13 -14.34
N VAL A 234 -3.03 23.83 -14.15
CA VAL A 234 -3.43 22.92 -15.24
C VAL A 234 -4.87 23.23 -15.64
N GLN A 235 -5.07 23.78 -16.83
CA GLN A 235 -6.40 24.14 -17.32
C GLN A 235 -7.17 22.93 -17.85
N ASP A 236 -6.59 22.22 -18.82
CA ASP A 236 -7.18 21.03 -19.44
C ASP A 236 -6.60 19.76 -18.82
N LEU A 237 -7.43 19.07 -18.03
CA LEU A 237 -7.06 17.81 -17.36
C LEU A 237 -7.13 16.62 -18.32
N LEU A 238 -7.93 16.69 -19.38
CA LEU A 238 -8.06 15.60 -20.35
C LEU A 238 -6.83 15.53 -21.27
N GLN A 239 -6.19 16.67 -21.53
CA GLN A 239 -4.93 16.76 -22.25
C GLN A 239 -3.70 16.65 -21.34
N PHE A 240 -3.88 16.52 -20.03
CA PHE A 240 -2.75 16.38 -19.13
C PHE A 240 -2.02 15.05 -19.38
N HIS A 241 -0.69 15.13 -19.45
CA HIS A 241 0.17 14.01 -19.79
C HIS A 241 0.34 13.07 -18.59
N PHE A 242 -0.70 12.31 -18.25
CA PHE A 242 -0.60 11.20 -17.30
C PHE A 242 0.17 10.03 -17.90
N MET A 243 0.96 9.34 -17.08
CA MET A 243 1.59 8.08 -17.49
C MET A 243 0.55 6.98 -17.70
N ASP A 244 -0.42 6.94 -16.80
CA ASP A 244 -1.60 6.09 -16.85
C ASP A 244 -2.83 6.97 -16.67
N PRO A 245 -3.52 7.36 -17.76
CA PRO A 245 -4.65 8.26 -17.65
C PRO A 245 -5.80 7.60 -16.87
N PRO A 246 -6.45 8.34 -15.95
CA PRO A 246 -7.66 7.86 -15.30
C PRO A 246 -8.84 7.81 -16.28
N PRO A 247 -9.89 7.02 -15.96
CA PRO A 247 -11.15 7.08 -16.70
C PRO A 247 -11.71 8.51 -16.74
N GLN A 248 -12.20 8.94 -17.90
CA GLN A 248 -12.75 10.29 -18.08
C GLN A 248 -13.92 10.57 -17.14
N ASP A 249 -14.78 9.57 -16.91
CA ASP A 249 -15.90 9.66 -15.98
C ASP A 249 -15.45 10.01 -14.55
N ASN A 250 -14.31 9.48 -14.09
CA ASN A 250 -13.78 9.80 -12.77
C ASN A 250 -13.32 11.27 -12.71
N ILE A 251 -12.65 11.78 -13.76
CA ILE A 251 -12.27 13.20 -13.84
C ILE A 251 -13.50 14.09 -13.81
N LEU A 252 -14.52 13.78 -14.63
CA LEU A 252 -15.75 14.56 -14.73
C LEU A 252 -16.52 14.59 -13.41
N ASN A 253 -16.66 13.43 -12.74
CA ASN A 253 -17.29 13.33 -11.44
C ASN A 253 -16.54 14.16 -10.38
N SER A 254 -15.22 14.13 -10.38
CA SER A 254 -14.41 14.93 -9.46
C SER A 254 -14.52 16.43 -9.74
N LEU A 255 -14.55 16.86 -11.01
CA LEU A 255 -14.81 18.26 -11.38
C LEU A 255 -16.20 18.72 -10.94
N TYR A 256 -17.22 17.90 -11.17
CA TYR A 256 -18.58 18.18 -10.76
C TYR A 256 -18.71 18.29 -9.23
N GLN A 257 -18.05 17.38 -8.49
CA GLN A 257 -18.00 17.44 -7.04
C GLN A 257 -17.37 18.75 -6.55
N LEU A 258 -16.22 19.14 -7.10
CA LEU A 258 -15.54 20.39 -6.72
C LEU A 258 -16.36 21.63 -7.08
N TRP A 259 -17.11 21.60 -8.17
CA TRP A 259 -18.04 22.67 -8.54
C TRP A 259 -19.20 22.79 -7.54
N ILE A 260 -19.81 21.69 -7.11
CA ILE A 260 -20.85 21.67 -6.06
C ILE A 260 -20.30 22.25 -4.75
N LEU A 261 -19.08 21.90 -4.37
CA LEU A 261 -18.42 22.41 -3.15
C LEU A 261 -17.99 23.89 -3.27
N GLY A 262 -18.21 24.53 -4.43
CA GLY A 262 -17.81 25.91 -4.69
C GLY A 262 -16.30 26.11 -4.84
N ALA A 263 -15.52 25.03 -4.95
CA ALA A 263 -14.07 25.09 -5.19
C ALA A 263 -13.74 25.49 -6.64
N LEU A 264 -14.63 25.16 -7.58
CA LEU A 264 -14.56 25.56 -8.98
C LEU A 264 -15.76 26.41 -9.38
N ASP A 265 -15.56 27.33 -10.32
CA ASP A 265 -16.64 28.09 -10.95
C ASP A 265 -17.26 27.33 -12.14
N HIS A 266 -18.26 27.93 -12.78
CA HIS A 266 -18.96 27.37 -13.94
C HIS A 266 -18.06 27.20 -15.19
N THR A 267 -16.89 27.85 -15.21
CA THR A 267 -15.90 27.71 -16.29
C THR A 267 -14.83 26.66 -15.96
N GLY A 268 -14.87 26.08 -14.75
CA GLY A 268 -13.87 25.13 -14.27
C GLY A 268 -12.57 25.77 -13.78
N LEU A 269 -12.60 27.06 -13.45
CA LEU A 269 -11.50 27.79 -12.80
C LEU A 269 -11.63 27.75 -11.28
N LEU A 270 -10.48 27.86 -10.61
CA LEU A 270 -10.38 27.84 -9.16
C LEU A 270 -10.93 29.12 -8.52
N THR A 271 -11.89 28.96 -7.63
CA THR A 271 -12.43 30.06 -6.81
C THR A 271 -11.47 30.43 -5.68
N LYS A 272 -11.75 31.53 -4.97
CA LYS A 272 -11.00 31.90 -3.75
C LYS A 272 -11.09 30.79 -2.69
N LEU A 273 -12.27 30.19 -2.54
CA LEU A 273 -12.52 29.08 -1.64
C LEU A 273 -11.70 27.85 -2.05
N GLY A 274 -11.72 27.47 -3.33
CA GLY A 274 -10.95 26.30 -3.78
C GLY A 274 -9.43 26.48 -3.62
N ARG A 275 -8.91 27.71 -3.74
CA ARG A 275 -7.49 27.99 -3.46
C ARG A 275 -7.15 27.75 -2.00
N GLN A 276 -8.01 28.19 -1.08
CA GLN A 276 -7.86 27.90 0.35
C GLN A 276 -7.97 26.39 0.62
N MET A 277 -8.92 25.69 0.00
CA MET A 277 -9.04 24.24 0.16
C MET A 277 -7.77 23.49 -0.25
N ALA A 278 -7.07 23.94 -1.30
CA ALA A 278 -5.84 23.31 -1.79
C ALA A 278 -4.63 23.47 -0.84
N GLU A 279 -4.71 24.36 0.15
CA GLU A 279 -3.66 24.54 1.17
C GLU A 279 -3.78 23.51 2.30
N PHE A 280 -4.96 22.89 2.48
CA PHE A 280 -5.19 21.90 3.52
C PHE A 280 -4.86 20.49 3.02
N PRO A 281 -4.23 19.64 3.85
CA PRO A 281 -3.96 18.23 3.53
C PRO A 281 -5.20 17.34 3.75
N LEU A 282 -6.38 17.84 3.38
CA LEU A 282 -7.67 17.20 3.67
C LEU A 282 -8.48 16.96 2.40
N ASP A 283 -9.46 16.06 2.48
CA ASP A 283 -10.39 15.86 1.38
C ASP A 283 -11.27 17.11 1.17
N PRO A 284 -11.61 17.49 -0.08
CA PRO A 284 -12.31 18.75 -0.35
C PRO A 284 -13.59 19.01 0.47
N PRO A 285 -14.47 18.02 0.73
CA PRO A 285 -15.63 18.24 1.60
C PRO A 285 -15.26 18.62 3.05
N GLN A 286 -14.15 18.10 3.55
CA GLN A 286 -13.68 18.39 4.91
C GLN A 286 -13.01 19.76 4.96
N CYS A 287 -12.26 20.13 3.92
CA CYS A 287 -11.75 21.50 3.77
C CYS A 287 -12.90 22.52 3.81
N GLN A 288 -13.98 22.25 3.05
CA GLN A 288 -15.15 23.13 3.04
C GLN A 288 -15.78 23.26 4.43
N MET A 289 -15.97 22.13 5.11
CA MET A 289 -16.55 22.10 6.46
C MET A 289 -15.72 22.95 7.44
N LEU A 290 -14.39 22.86 7.38
CA LEU A 290 -13.50 23.65 8.23
C LEU A 290 -13.54 25.15 7.89
N ILE A 291 -13.48 25.51 6.60
CA ILE A 291 -13.51 26.92 6.19
C ILE A 291 -14.84 27.57 6.62
N VAL A 292 -15.97 26.89 6.37
CA VAL A 292 -17.30 27.39 6.76
C VAL A 292 -17.45 27.46 8.29
N SER A 293 -16.85 26.54 9.04
CA SER A 293 -16.90 26.58 10.50
C SER A 293 -16.27 27.83 11.10
N SER A 294 -15.27 28.41 10.43
CA SER A 294 -14.65 29.68 10.82
C SER A 294 -15.64 30.83 10.69
N GLU A 295 -16.42 30.85 9.60
CA GLU A 295 -17.47 31.84 9.38
C GLU A 295 -18.63 31.70 10.39
N MET A 296 -18.92 30.46 10.80
CA MET A 296 -19.98 30.14 11.78
C MET A 296 -19.55 30.22 13.25
N GLY A 297 -18.26 30.47 13.53
CA GLY A 297 -17.73 30.54 14.89
C GLY A 297 -17.70 29.22 15.66
N CYS A 298 -17.74 28.07 14.97
CA CYS A 298 -17.76 26.72 15.56
C CYS A 298 -16.54 25.86 15.16
N THR A 299 -15.41 26.51 14.89
CA THR A 299 -14.19 25.84 14.42
C THR A 299 -13.64 24.85 15.44
N ALA A 300 -13.72 25.14 16.74
CA ALA A 300 -13.19 24.25 17.77
C ALA A 300 -13.90 22.88 17.77
N GLU A 301 -15.22 22.88 17.65
CA GLU A 301 -16.05 21.67 17.59
C GLU A 301 -15.80 20.90 16.29
N ILE A 302 -15.71 21.61 15.18
CA ILE A 302 -15.47 21.00 13.86
C ILE A 302 -14.05 20.45 13.76
N LEU A 303 -13.06 21.08 14.38
CA LEU A 303 -11.70 20.53 14.50
C LEU A 303 -11.70 19.24 15.32
N ILE A 304 -12.47 19.17 16.42
CA ILE A 304 -12.61 17.93 17.20
C ILE A 304 -13.25 16.82 16.34
N ILE A 305 -14.30 17.14 15.58
CA ILE A 305 -14.97 16.18 14.68
C ILE A 305 -14.03 15.73 13.55
N GLY A 306 -13.33 16.68 12.92
CA GLY A 306 -12.35 16.42 11.88
C GLY A 306 -11.19 15.55 12.38
N LYS A 307 -10.70 15.85 13.60
CA LYS A 307 -9.67 15.07 14.29
C LYS A 307 -10.11 13.63 14.51
N THR A 308 -11.33 13.36 14.96
CA THR A 308 -11.82 11.97 15.14
C THR A 308 -11.83 11.16 13.84
N LYS A 309 -12.04 11.82 12.69
CA LYS A 309 -11.89 11.16 11.37
C LYS A 309 -10.43 10.97 10.92
N TYR A 310 -9.51 11.81 11.42
CA TYR A 310 -8.08 11.80 11.10
C TYR A 310 -7.18 11.03 12.06
N ILE A 311 -7.64 10.64 13.25
CA ILE A 311 -6.83 9.89 14.24
C ILE A 311 -6.39 8.49 13.74
N ASN A 312 -6.76 8.08 12.52
CA ASN A 312 -6.12 6.96 11.83
C ASN A 312 -4.79 7.33 11.09
N ALA A 313 -4.34 8.59 11.10
CA ALA A 313 -3.06 9.02 10.51
C ALA A 313 -2.50 10.33 11.14
N VAL A 314 -1.56 10.16 12.09
CA VAL A 314 -0.37 11.00 12.41
C VAL A 314 -0.50 12.52 12.70
N GLU A 315 -0.10 12.84 13.94
CA GLU A 315 0.54 14.06 14.52
C GLU A 315 -0.07 15.47 14.49
N TYR A 316 0.13 16.15 15.63
CA TYR A 316 -0.66 17.24 16.21
C TYR A 316 -0.10 18.65 15.93
N SER A 317 1.04 18.80 15.27
CA SER A 317 1.83 20.04 15.36
C SER A 317 1.52 21.10 14.29
N THR A 318 0.85 20.75 13.20
CA THR A 318 0.66 21.70 12.08
C THR A 318 -0.67 22.46 12.13
N PHE A 319 -1.66 21.99 12.90
CA PHE A 319 -3.01 22.58 12.93
C PHE A 319 -3.21 23.75 13.88
N LEU A 320 -2.26 24.02 14.79
CA LEU A 320 -2.41 25.07 15.81
C LEU A 320 -1.82 26.44 15.42
N ASN A 321 -1.29 26.59 14.21
CA ASN A 321 -0.68 27.84 13.73
C ASN A 321 -1.43 28.52 12.57
N PHE A 322 -2.70 28.17 12.34
CA PHE A 322 -3.60 28.89 11.44
C PHE A 322 -4.83 29.38 12.19
#